data_AF-A0A2U9IM40-F1
#
_entry.id   AF-A0A2U9IM40-F1
#
_cell.length_a   1.000
_cell.length_b   1.000
_cell.length_c   1.000
_cell.angle_alpha   90.00
_cell.angle_beta   90.00
_cell.angle_gamma   90.00
#
_symmetry.space_group_name_H-M   'P 1'
#
loop_
_entity.id
_entity.type
_entity.pdbx_description
1 polymer ?
#
loop_
_entity_poly.entity_id
_entity_poly.type
_entity_poly.pdbx_seq_one_letter_code
_entity_poly.pdbx_strand_id
1 'polypeptide(L)'
;MKAIHNISKEARAEIIEILLENRSKKELATELGVTPAAIVKFSRGVTHASDKTIEKALDISNEKERKRIIEVIANDLVTSLIEVIREYPEIEIEKVDELRKILDEIEKTKLLVSSGFV
;
A
#
# COMPACT_ATOMS: atom_id res chain seq x y z
N MET A 1 -0.44 11.34 1.63
CA MET A 1 0.95 10.82 1.52
C MET A 1 1.32 10.67 0.05
N LYS A 2 2.52 11.09 -0.43
CA LYS A 2 2.89 10.96 -1.87
C LYS A 2 2.77 9.51 -2.38
N ALA A 3 3.11 8.54 -1.55
CA ALA A 3 2.95 7.12 -1.85
C ALA A 3 1.51 6.76 -2.23
N ILE A 4 0.52 7.20 -1.45
CA ILE A 4 -0.92 6.94 -1.72
C ILE A 4 -1.36 7.50 -3.08
N HIS A 5 -0.81 8.63 -3.50
CA HIS A 5 -1.15 9.19 -4.81
C HIS A 5 -0.73 8.27 -5.96
N ASN A 6 0.43 7.63 -5.81
CA ASN A 6 1.10 6.87 -6.86
C ASN A 6 0.71 5.38 -6.91
N ILE A 7 -0.12 4.89 -5.98
CA ILE A 7 -0.56 3.49 -6.04
C ILE A 7 -1.63 3.28 -7.13
N SER A 8 -1.58 2.10 -7.74
CA SER A 8 -2.47 1.62 -8.78
C SER A 8 -3.94 1.52 -8.33
N LYS A 9 -4.86 1.35 -9.29
CA LYS A 9 -6.29 1.17 -8.99
C LYS A 9 -6.53 -0.18 -8.33
N GLU A 10 -5.70 -1.15 -8.67
CA GLU A 10 -5.68 -2.52 -8.20
C GLU A 10 -5.28 -2.55 -6.72
N ALA A 11 -4.19 -1.88 -6.36
CA ALA A 11 -3.77 -1.72 -4.96
C ALA A 11 -4.85 -1.03 -4.12
N ARG A 12 -5.51 0.00 -4.67
CA ARG A 12 -6.62 0.68 -3.98
C ARG A 12 -7.81 -0.25 -3.74
N ALA A 13 -8.13 -1.11 -4.71
CA ALA A 13 -9.20 -2.10 -4.56
C ALA A 13 -8.85 -3.14 -3.49
N GLU A 14 -7.61 -3.65 -3.51
CA GLU A 14 -7.12 -4.61 -2.51
C GLU A 14 -7.19 -4.05 -1.09
N ILE A 15 -6.85 -2.77 -0.89
CA ILE A 15 -6.98 -2.09 0.41
C ILE A 15 -8.43 -2.10 0.90
N ILE A 16 -9.40 -1.88 0.00
CA ILE A 16 -10.83 -1.94 0.35
C ILE A 16 -11.24 -3.37 0.71
N GLU A 17 -10.76 -4.38 -0.03
CA GLU A 17 -11.03 -5.79 0.27
C GLU A 17 -10.48 -6.20 1.64
N ILE A 18 -9.26 -5.79 2.00
CA ILE A 18 -8.68 -6.04 3.33
C ILE A 18 -9.62 -5.56 4.44
N LEU A 19 -10.21 -4.37 4.29
CA LEU A 19 -11.11 -3.82 5.31
C LEU A 19 -12.48 -4.51 5.33
N LEU A 20 -12.95 -5.01 4.18
CA LEU A 20 -14.20 -5.77 4.04
C LEU A 20 -14.12 -7.17 4.64
N GLU A 21 -12.93 -7.71 4.90
CA GLU A 21 -12.78 -9.00 5.59
C GLU A 21 -13.39 -8.97 7.00
N ASN A 22 -13.35 -7.82 7.68
CA ASN A 22 -13.83 -7.67 9.06
C ASN A 22 -15.06 -6.76 9.18
N ARG A 23 -15.57 -6.22 8.07
CA ARG A 23 -16.66 -5.24 8.05
C ARG A 23 -17.65 -5.55 6.94
N SER A 24 -18.93 -5.33 7.20
CA SER A 24 -19.91 -5.27 6.12
C SER A 24 -19.67 -4.04 5.22
N LYS A 25 -20.17 -4.10 3.98
CA LYS A 25 -20.11 -2.97 3.04
C LYS A 25 -20.74 -1.68 3.60
N LYS A 26 -21.77 -1.81 4.45
CA LYS A 26 -22.47 -0.67 5.05
C LYS A 26 -21.64 -0.04 6.17
N GLU A 27 -21.03 -0.86 7.03
CA GLU A 27 -20.14 -0.39 8.11
C GLU A 27 -18.93 0.32 7.52
N LEU A 28 -18.25 -0.32 6.56
CA LEU A 28 -17.08 0.27 5.90
C LEU A 28 -17.42 1.59 5.18
N ALA A 29 -18.56 1.66 4.50
CA ALA A 29 -19.02 2.89 3.86
C ALA A 29 -19.18 4.03 4.88
N THR A 30 -19.75 3.72 6.05
CA THR A 30 -19.95 4.69 7.13
C THR A 30 -18.62 5.18 7.68
N GLU A 31 -17.69 4.27 7.96
CA GLU A 31 -16.37 4.60 8.52
C GLU A 31 -15.49 5.42 7.54
N LEU A 32 -15.57 5.09 6.25
CA LEU A 32 -14.87 5.81 5.19
C LEU A 32 -15.55 7.12 4.77
N GLY A 33 -16.78 7.39 5.23
CA GLY A 33 -17.55 8.57 4.84
C GLY A 33 -17.96 8.57 3.36
N VAL A 34 -18.28 7.40 2.81
CA VAL A 34 -18.73 7.22 1.43
C VAL A 34 -20.08 6.50 1.38
N THR A 35 -20.68 6.36 0.19
CA THR A 35 -21.92 5.61 0.03
C THR A 35 -21.66 4.10 -0.04
N PRO A 36 -22.59 3.23 0.40
CA PRO A 36 -22.48 1.79 0.21
C PRO A 36 -22.32 1.39 -1.26
N ALA A 37 -22.92 2.15 -2.18
CA ALA A 37 -22.76 1.96 -3.62
C ALA A 37 -21.33 2.23 -4.09
N ALA A 38 -20.62 3.19 -3.48
CA ALA A 38 -19.21 3.44 -3.78
C ALA A 38 -18.33 2.23 -3.40
N ILE A 39 -18.56 1.64 -2.23
CA ILE A 39 -17.86 0.41 -1.79
C ILE A 39 -18.06 -0.72 -2.80
N VAL A 40 -19.29 -0.94 -3.28
CA VAL A 40 -19.58 -1.95 -4.31
C VAL A 40 -18.85 -1.65 -5.62
N LYS A 41 -18.73 -0.38 -6.01
CA LYS A 41 -18.00 0.00 -7.23
C LYS A 41 -16.49 -0.17 -7.07
N PHE A 42 -15.94 0.12 -5.88
CA PHE A 42 -14.53 -0.13 -5.56
C PHE A 42 -14.21 -1.64 -5.63
N SER A 43 -14.98 -2.47 -4.93
CA SER A 43 -14.77 -3.94 -4.89
C SER A 43 -14.90 -4.60 -6.26
N ARG A 44 -15.64 -3.99 -7.19
CA ARG A 44 -15.84 -4.49 -8.56
C ARG A 44 -14.87 -3.87 -9.58
N GLY A 45 -13.96 -3.00 -9.16
CA GLY A 45 -13.05 -2.29 -10.06
C GLY A 45 -13.73 -1.31 -11.02
N VAL A 46 -15.01 -0.97 -10.80
CA VAL A 46 -15.76 -0.04 -11.66
C VAL A 46 -15.26 1.40 -11.49
N THR A 47 -14.81 1.73 -10.28
CA THR A 47 -14.13 2.98 -9.95
C THR A 47 -13.10 2.70 -8.85
N HIS A 48 -12.15 3.60 -8.65
CA HIS A 48 -11.13 3.48 -7.61
C HIS A 48 -11.42 4.45 -6.46
N ALA A 49 -10.95 4.09 -5.26
CA ALA A 49 -11.02 4.93 -4.07
C ALA A 49 -10.06 6.14 -4.22
N SER A 50 -10.51 7.32 -3.80
CA SER A 50 -9.69 8.54 -3.83
C SER A 50 -8.53 8.48 -2.83
N ASP A 51 -7.52 9.35 -2.97
CA ASP A 51 -6.42 9.46 -2.02
C ASP A 51 -6.92 9.65 -0.59
N LYS A 52 -7.88 10.56 -0.42
CA LYS A 52 -8.55 10.82 0.87
C LYS A 52 -9.24 9.58 1.43
N THR A 53 -9.83 8.75 0.57
CA THR A 53 -10.48 7.50 0.98
C THR A 53 -9.45 6.48 1.48
N ILE A 54 -8.29 6.37 0.81
CA ILE A 54 -7.21 5.47 1.24
C ILE A 54 -6.52 5.98 2.51
N GLU A 55 -6.35 7.29 2.66
CA GLU A 55 -5.87 7.88 3.91
C GLU A 55 -6.82 7.55 5.07
N LYS A 56 -8.13 7.69 4.84
CA LYS A 56 -9.13 7.31 5.83
C LYS A 56 -9.12 5.81 6.13
N ALA A 57 -8.90 4.97 5.13
CA ALA A 57 -8.75 3.52 5.27
C ALA A 57 -7.59 3.17 6.23
N LEU A 58 -6.45 3.85 6.11
CA LEU A 58 -5.35 3.74 7.06
C LEU A 58 -5.77 4.18 8.46
N ASP A 59 -6.47 5.30 8.60
CA ASP A 59 -6.88 5.82 9.91
C ASP A 59 -7.79 4.86 10.69
N ILE A 60 -8.76 4.23 10.01
CA ILE A 60 -9.74 3.33 10.63
C ILE A 60 -9.22 1.88 10.79
N SER A 61 -8.06 1.57 10.20
CA SER A 61 -7.49 0.23 10.23
C SER A 61 -6.90 -0.09 11.62
N ASN A 62 -7.17 -1.31 12.09
CA ASN A 62 -6.46 -1.87 13.25
C ASN A 62 -5.00 -2.22 12.88
N GLU A 63 -4.18 -2.62 13.85
CA GLU A 63 -2.75 -2.88 13.62
C GLU A 63 -2.48 -3.92 12.51
N LYS A 64 -3.24 -5.03 12.50
CA LYS A 64 -3.09 -6.11 11.51
C LYS A 64 -3.51 -5.66 10.12
N GLU A 65 -4.62 -4.95 10.02
CA GLU A 65 -5.10 -4.36 8.76
C GLU A 65 -4.13 -3.32 8.23
N ARG A 66 -3.68 -2.41 9.09
CA ARG A 66 -2.71 -1.36 8.75
C ARG A 66 -1.44 -1.95 8.18
N LYS A 67 -0.89 -2.98 8.83
CA LYS A 67 0.30 -3.68 8.33
C LYS A 67 0.09 -4.20 6.90
N ARG A 68 -1.02 -4.89 6.66
CA ARG A 68 -1.34 -5.42 5.32
C ARG A 68 -1.56 -4.32 4.28
N ILE A 69 -2.25 -3.24 4.64
CA ILE A 69 -2.45 -2.08 3.77
C ILE A 69 -1.10 -1.45 3.38
N ILE A 70 -0.19 -1.31 4.34
CA ILE A 70 1.17 -0.80 4.08
C ILE A 70 1.96 -1.76 3.18
N GLU A 71 1.82 -3.09 3.37
CA GLU A 71 2.43 -4.08 2.48
C GLU A 71 1.91 -3.95 1.04
N VAL A 72 0.60 -3.77 0.83
CA VAL A 72 0.02 -3.53 -0.50
C VAL A 72 0.61 -2.27 -1.13
N ILE A 73 0.63 -1.15 -0.39
CA ILE A 73 1.19 0.12 -0.88
C ILE A 73 2.66 -0.04 -1.26
N ALA A 74 3.46 -0.67 -0.40
CA ALA A 74 4.89 -0.85 -0.65
C ALA A 74 5.15 -1.75 -1.86
N ASN A 75 4.46 -2.88 -1.97
CA ASN A 75 4.64 -3.83 -3.06
C ASN A 75 4.26 -3.23 -4.42
N ASP A 76 3.16 -2.47 -4.49
CA ASP A 76 2.73 -1.81 -5.71
C ASP A 76 3.77 -0.80 -6.20
N LEU A 77 4.26 0.07 -5.29
CA LEU A 77 5.27 1.08 -5.63
C LEU A 77 6.62 0.45 -6.03
N VAL A 78 7.06 -0.60 -5.32
CA VAL A 78 8.29 -1.32 -5.65
C VAL A 78 8.15 -2.01 -7.01
N THR A 79 6.99 -2.59 -7.30
CA THR A 79 6.72 -3.20 -8.61
C THR A 79 6.84 -2.17 -9.73
N SER A 80 6.16 -1.03 -9.60
CA SER A 80 6.26 0.05 -10.58
C SER A 80 7.70 0.57 -10.75
N LEU A 81 8.46 0.68 -9.65
CA LEU A 81 9.86 1.11 -9.73
C LEU A 81 10.73 0.07 -10.45
N ILE A 82 10.53 -1.22 -10.18
CA ILE A 82 11.25 -2.31 -10.85
C ILE A 82 10.96 -2.30 -12.35
N GLU A 83 9.70 -2.08 -12.75
CA GLU A 83 9.30 -1.98 -14.16
C GLU A 83 10.06 -0.84 -14.86
N VAL A 84 10.06 0.35 -14.28
CA VAL A 84 10.77 1.52 -14.84
C VAL A 84 12.27 1.25 -14.97
N ILE A 85 12.92 0.73 -13.93
CA ILE A 85 14.37 0.46 -13.96
C ILE A 85 14.72 -0.59 -15.02
N ARG A 86 13.88 -1.61 -15.17
CA ARG A 86 14.11 -2.68 -16.17
C ARG A 86 13.89 -2.21 -17.60
N GLU A 87 12.91 -1.33 -17.80
CA GLU A 87 12.59 -0.79 -19.13
C GLU A 87 13.65 0.21 -19.62
N TYR A 88 14.30 0.92 -18.68
CA TYR A 88 15.30 1.95 -18.98
C TYR A 88 16.61 1.71 -18.20
N PRO A 89 17.39 0.66 -18.50
CA PRO A 89 18.56 0.26 -17.70
C PRO A 89 19.72 1.27 -17.72
N GLU A 90 19.79 2.14 -18.73
CA GLU A 90 20.79 3.19 -18.86
C GLU A 90 20.49 4.47 -18.06
N ILE A 91 19.31 4.56 -17.42
CA ILE A 91 18.94 5.75 -16.68
C ILE A 91 19.72 5.86 -15.37
N GLU A 92 20.39 6.99 -15.17
CA GLU A 92 21.03 7.29 -13.90
C GLU A 92 19.99 7.85 -12.91
N ILE A 93 19.65 7.05 -11.91
CA ILE A 93 18.72 7.46 -10.84
C ILE A 93 19.54 7.93 -9.64
N GLU A 94 19.59 9.25 -9.43
CA GLU A 94 20.34 9.89 -8.33
C GLU A 94 20.08 9.26 -6.95
N LYS A 95 18.86 8.74 -6.74
CA LYS A 95 18.38 8.18 -5.47
C LYS A 95 18.53 6.66 -5.35
N VAL A 96 19.00 5.94 -6.37
CA VAL A 96 19.15 4.47 -6.31
C VAL A 96 20.18 4.04 -5.27
N ASP A 97 21.30 4.76 -5.14
CA ASP A 97 22.31 4.45 -4.14
C ASP A 97 21.81 4.67 -2.71
N GLU A 98 20.98 5.69 -2.51
CA GLU A 98 20.32 5.95 -1.22
C GLU A 98 19.34 4.82 -0.88
N LEU A 99 18.52 4.39 -1.85
CA LEU A 99 17.61 3.26 -1.69
C LEU A 99 18.36 1.97 -1.34
N ARG A 100 19.49 1.69 -2.02
CA ARG A 100 20.32 0.51 -1.75
C ARG A 100 20.83 0.49 -0.30
N LYS A 101 21.33 1.62 0.20
CA LYS A 101 21.80 1.73 1.60
C LYS A 101 20.68 1.43 2.61
N ILE A 102 19.49 1.96 2.38
CA ILE A 102 18.32 1.71 3.24
C ILE A 102 17.97 0.21 3.24
N LEU A 103 18.01 -0.45 2.08
CA LEU A 103 17.74 -1.89 1.98
C LEU A 103 18.78 -2.72 2.74
N ASP A 104 20.07 -2.39 2.60
CA ASP A 104 21.16 -3.07 3.31
C ASP A 104 21.02 -2.92 4.84
N GLU A 105 20.60 -1.75 5.33
CA GLU A 105 20.34 -1.51 6.76
C GLU A 105 19.15 -2.32 7.29
N ILE A 106 18.07 -2.41 6.53
CA ILE A 106 16.90 -3.23 6.87
C ILE A 106 17.29 -4.72 6.93
N GLU A 107 18.09 -5.19 5.98
CA GLU A 107 18.56 -6.59 5.95
C GLU A 107 19.43 -6.91 7.17
N LYS A 108 20.40 -6.06 7.50
CA LYS A 108 21.23 -6.20 8.71
C LYS A 108 20.37 -6.26 9.97
N THR A 109 19.37 -5.40 10.08
CA THR A 109 18.45 -5.38 11.22
C THR A 109 17.67 -6.68 11.33
N LYS A 110 17.13 -7.19 10.21
CA LYS A 110 16.45 -8.50 10.18
C LYS A 110 17.36 -9.64 10.60
N LEU A 111 18.62 -9.64 10.15
CA LEU A 111 19.60 -10.67 10.51
C LEU A 111 19.91 -10.68 12.01
N LEU A 112 20.09 -9.50 12.62
CA LEU A 112 20.32 -9.36 14.06
C LEU A 112 19.15 -9.89 14.89
N VAL A 113 17.92 -9.54 14.51
CA VAL A 113 16.69 -10.05 15.15
C VAL A 113 16.57 -11.56 14.99
N SER A 114 16.84 -12.10 13.78
CA SER A 114 16.77 -13.55 13.53
C SER A 114 17.84 -14.36 14.29
N SER A 115 18.95 -13.72 14.66
CA SER A 115 20.07 -14.32 15.38
C SER A 115 19.98 -14.12 16.90
N GLY A 116 18.88 -13.55 17.41
CA GLY A 116 18.61 -13.40 18.85
C GLY A 116 19.49 -12.36 19.56
N PHE A 117 20.07 -11.42 18.82
CA PHE A 117 20.91 -10.36 19.39
C PHE A 117 20.13 -9.14 19.90
N VAL A 118 18.80 -9.11 19.70
CA VAL A 118 17.87 -8.08 20.20
C VAL A 118 16.56 -8.74 20.60
#